data_AF-A0A140LIL1-F1
#
_entry.id   AF-A0A140LIL1-F1
#
_cell.length_a   1.000
_cell.length_b   1.000
_cell.length_c   1.000
_cell.angle_alpha   90.00
_cell.angle_beta   90.00
_cell.angle_gamma   90.00
#
_symmetry.space_group_name_H-M   'P 1'
#
loop_
_entity.id
_entity.type
_entity.pdbx_description
1 polymer ?
#
loop_
_entity_poly.entity_id
_entity_poly.type
_entity_poly.pdbx_seq_one_letter_code
_entity_poly.pdbx_strand_id
1 'polypeptide(L)'
;GVLEWQEKPKPASVDANTKLTRSLPCQVYVNHGENLKTEQWPQKLIMQLIPQQLLTTLGPLFRNSRMVQFHFTNKDLESLKGLYRIMGNGFAGCVHFPHTAPCEVRVLMLLYSSKKKIFMGLIPYDQSGFVNGIRQVITNHKQVQQQKLEQQRGLRAPQPQPQGAVGASAATGQPQPQGATQAPTGAPQGPPGAAPGPPPSGPIL
;
A
#
# COMPACT_ATOMS: atom_id res chain seq x y z
N GLY A 1 17.08 11.69 -18.87
CA GLY A 1 17.40 11.11 -17.55
C GLY A 1 17.09 9.64 -17.52
N VAL A 2 17.01 9.06 -16.32
CA VAL A 2 16.67 7.66 -16.05
C VAL A 2 15.51 7.62 -15.06
N LEU A 3 14.50 6.80 -15.35
CA LEU A 3 13.42 6.48 -14.44
C LEU A 3 13.69 5.13 -13.79
N GLU A 4 13.79 5.11 -12.46
CA GLU A 4 14.02 3.91 -11.66
C GLU A 4 12.76 3.55 -10.87
N TRP A 5 12.42 2.27 -10.76
CA TRP A 5 11.35 1.79 -9.90
C TRP A 5 11.70 0.48 -9.23
N GLN A 6 11.01 0.23 -8.12
CA GLN A 6 11.08 -1.04 -7.40
C GLN A 6 9.80 -1.83 -7.64
N GLU A 7 9.95 -3.08 -8.08
CA GLU A 7 8.86 -4.04 -8.11
C GLU A 7 8.72 -4.64 -6.72
N LYS A 8 7.55 -4.47 -6.09
CA LYS A 8 7.24 -5.18 -4.84
C LYS A 8 6.84 -6.62 -5.18
N PRO A 9 7.54 -7.64 -4.67
CA PRO A 9 7.11 -9.03 -4.85
C PRO A 9 5.75 -9.27 -4.18
N LYS A 10 4.98 -10.22 -4.71
CA LYS A 10 3.72 -10.66 -4.08
C LYS A 10 4.02 -11.27 -2.70
N PRO A 11 3.17 -11.06 -1.68
CA PRO A 11 3.40 -11.54 -0.31
C PRO A 11 3.36 -13.08 -0.13
N ALA A 12 3.29 -13.85 -1.23
CA ALA A 12 3.19 -15.32 -1.20
C ALA A 12 4.49 -16.05 -1.58
N SER A 13 5.56 -15.33 -1.96
CA SER A 13 6.88 -15.93 -2.22
C SER A 13 7.78 -15.76 -1.00
N VAL A 14 8.37 -16.87 -0.56
CA VAL A 14 9.16 -17.05 0.67
C VAL A 14 10.44 -16.21 0.78
N ASP A 15 10.79 -15.41 -0.23
CA ASP A 15 11.93 -14.49 -0.20
C ASP A 15 11.47 -13.03 -0.23
N ALA A 16 10.91 -12.56 0.89
CA ALA A 16 10.30 -11.23 1.04
C ALA A 16 11.27 -10.03 0.95
N ASN A 17 12.56 -10.24 0.64
CA ASN A 17 13.60 -9.20 0.74
C ASN A 17 14.27 -8.78 -0.58
N THR A 18 14.06 -9.50 -1.69
CA THR A 18 14.69 -9.14 -2.97
C THR A 18 13.83 -8.11 -3.72
N LYS A 19 13.94 -6.83 -3.34
CA LYS A 19 13.37 -5.72 -4.11
C LYS A 19 14.07 -5.65 -5.46
N LEU A 20 13.40 -6.10 -6.53
CA LEU A 20 13.92 -5.97 -7.88
C LEU A 20 13.84 -4.51 -8.31
N THR A 21 15.01 -3.88 -8.45
CA THR A 21 15.12 -2.50 -8.94
C THR A 21 15.34 -2.54 -10.44
N ARG A 22 14.48 -1.84 -11.17
CA ARG A 22 14.56 -1.69 -12.63
C ARG A 22 14.75 -0.22 -12.96
N SER A 23 15.43 0.07 -14.06
CA SER A 23 15.62 1.45 -14.51
C SER A 23 15.59 1.52 -16.03
N LEU A 24 15.04 2.62 -16.56
CA LEU A 24 14.98 2.86 -17.99
C LEU A 24 15.38 4.31 -18.33
N PRO A 25 16.18 4.53 -19.38
CA PRO A 25 16.42 5.87 -19.87
C PRO A 25 15.13 6.43 -20.47
N CYS A 26 14.79 7.66 -20.07
CA CYS A 26 13.58 8.34 -20.51
C CYS A 26 13.85 9.78 -20.94
N GLN A 27 13.06 10.22 -21.91
CA GLN A 27 12.95 11.59 -22.40
C GLN A 27 11.54 12.10 -22.11
N VAL A 28 11.44 13.35 -21.65
CA VAL A 28 10.17 13.99 -21.32
C VAL A 28 9.93 15.10 -22.32
N TYR A 29 8.80 15.02 -23.01
CA TYR A 29 8.36 16.02 -23.97
C TYR A 29 7.23 16.85 -23.36
N VAL A 30 7.38 18.17 -23.44
CA VAL A 30 6.40 19.14 -22.96
C VAL A 30 5.62 19.64 -24.16
N ASN A 31 4.30 19.80 -24.01
CA ASN A 31 3.48 20.34 -25.08
C ASN A 31 3.79 21.84 -25.31
N HIS A 32 3.72 22.28 -26.57
CA HIS A 32 3.93 23.68 -26.93
C HIS A 32 2.92 24.58 -26.18
N GLY A 33 3.43 25.56 -25.42
CA GLY A 33 2.63 26.50 -24.63
C GLY A 33 2.64 26.27 -23.12
N GLU A 34 3.19 25.14 -22.64
CA GLU A 34 3.38 24.92 -21.21
C GLU A 34 4.72 25.50 -20.72
N ASN A 35 4.67 26.41 -19.75
CA ASN A 35 5.87 26.94 -19.09
C ASN A 35 6.37 25.94 -18.03
N LEU A 36 7.04 24.87 -18.47
CA LEU A 36 7.61 23.84 -17.59
C LEU A 36 9.13 23.78 -17.77
N LYS A 37 9.87 24.14 -16.73
CA LYS A 37 11.34 24.10 -16.69
C LYS A 37 11.83 22.68 -16.41
N THR A 38 11.91 21.85 -17.44
CA THR A 38 12.38 20.45 -17.31
C THR A 38 13.90 20.32 -17.17
N GLU A 39 14.67 21.35 -17.53
CA GLU A 39 16.14 21.36 -17.43
C GLU A 39 16.66 21.21 -15.99
N GLN A 40 15.85 21.65 -15.02
CA GLN A 40 16.19 21.62 -13.60
C GLN A 40 15.78 20.32 -12.92
N TRP A 41 15.24 19.36 -13.68
CA TRP A 41 14.83 18.09 -13.12
C TRP A 41 16.05 17.21 -12.84
N PRO A 42 16.01 16.39 -11.77
CA PRO A 42 17.10 15.47 -11.50
C PRO A 42 17.24 14.46 -12.63
N GLN A 43 18.48 14.10 -12.95
CA GLN A 43 18.76 13.12 -14.00
C GLN A 43 18.23 11.72 -13.66
N LYS A 44 18.09 11.41 -12.37
CA LYS A 44 17.49 10.17 -11.87
C LYS A 44 16.16 10.47 -11.18
N LEU A 45 15.09 9.88 -11.70
CA LEU A 45 13.75 9.95 -11.13
C LEU A 45 13.41 8.61 -10.48
N ILE A 46 12.82 8.63 -9.29
CA ILE A 46 12.40 7.43 -8.58
C ILE A 46 10.88 7.34 -8.62
N MET A 47 10.39 6.25 -9.18
CA MET A 47 8.99 5.93 -9.37
C MET A 47 8.55 4.84 -8.40
N GLN A 48 7.43 5.08 -7.75
CA GLN A 48 6.72 4.11 -6.91
C GLN A 48 5.49 3.60 -7.65
N LEU A 49 5.37 2.28 -7.78
CA LEU A 49 4.19 1.65 -8.38
C LEU A 49 3.01 1.67 -7.40
N ILE A 50 1.87 2.17 -7.87
CA ILE A 50 0.61 2.25 -7.11
C ILE A 50 -0.51 1.61 -7.95
N PRO A 51 -1.32 0.70 -7.38
CA PRO A 51 -2.48 0.17 -8.07
C PRO A 51 -3.46 1.29 -8.45
N GLN A 52 -3.90 1.34 -9.71
CA GLN A 52 -4.83 2.36 -10.21
C GLN A 52 -6.18 2.33 -9.49
N GLN A 53 -6.59 1.18 -8.94
CA GLN A 53 -7.81 1.06 -8.14
C GLN A 53 -7.80 2.01 -6.94
N LEU A 54 -6.64 2.24 -6.32
CA LEU A 54 -6.49 3.19 -5.22
C LEU A 54 -6.57 4.65 -5.66
N LEU A 55 -6.34 4.91 -6.95
CA LEU A 55 -6.29 6.24 -7.52
C LEU A 55 -7.67 6.74 -7.96
N THR A 56 -8.69 5.88 -7.95
CA THR A 56 -10.05 6.21 -8.37
C THR A 56 -10.63 7.40 -7.59
N THR A 57 -10.38 7.47 -6.28
CA THR A 57 -10.81 8.58 -5.41
C THR A 57 -10.08 9.89 -5.69
N LEU A 58 -8.91 9.85 -6.33
CA LEU A 58 -8.09 11.00 -6.68
C LEU A 58 -8.39 11.53 -8.11
N GLY A 59 -9.45 11.04 -8.74
CA GLY A 59 -9.91 11.43 -10.09
C GLY A 59 -9.89 12.94 -10.38
N PRO A 60 -10.41 13.80 -9.48
CA PRO A 60 -10.40 15.25 -9.70
C PRO A 60 -8.99 15.83 -9.84
N LEU A 61 -8.03 15.35 -9.06
CA LEU A 61 -6.65 15.83 -9.09
C LEU A 61 -5.96 15.47 -10.41
N PHE A 62 -6.28 14.31 -10.99
CA PHE A 62 -5.77 13.93 -12.31
C PHE A 62 -6.32 14.78 -13.46
N ARG A 63 -7.56 15.28 -13.32
CA ARG A 63 -8.14 16.21 -14.31
C ARG A 63 -7.51 17.59 -14.21
N ASN A 64 -7.25 18.03 -12.98
CA ASN A 64 -6.55 19.28 -12.71
C ASN A 64 -5.02 19.08 -12.71
N SER A 65 -4.50 18.52 -13.80
CA SER A 65 -3.09 18.24 -14.00
C SER A 65 -2.62 18.73 -15.36
N ARG A 66 -1.38 19.18 -15.44
CA ARG A 66 -0.70 19.37 -16.72
C ARG A 66 -0.17 18.05 -17.27
N MET A 67 -0.11 17.94 -18.59
CA MET A 67 0.25 16.69 -19.27
C MET A 67 1.57 16.83 -20.03
N VAL A 68 2.49 15.93 -19.72
CA VAL A 68 3.75 15.72 -20.44
C VAL A 68 3.79 14.31 -21.02
N GLN A 69 4.61 14.09 -22.03
CA GLN A 69 4.77 12.78 -22.64
C GLN A 69 6.12 12.17 -22.26
N PHE A 70 6.11 10.90 -21.88
CA PHE A 70 7.32 10.14 -21.60
C PHE A 70 7.64 9.22 -22.77
N HIS A 71 8.87 9.31 -23.24
CA HIS A 71 9.44 8.40 -24.23
C HIS A 71 10.57 7.61 -23.59
N PHE A 72 10.45 6.29 -23.60
CA PHE A 72 11.49 5.39 -23.10
C PHE A 72 12.33 4.90 -24.27
N THR A 73 13.65 4.97 -24.11
CA THR A 73 14.56 4.49 -25.15
C THR A 73 14.58 2.96 -25.19
N ASN A 74 14.85 2.39 -26.37
CA ASN A 74 14.84 0.94 -26.58
C ASN A 74 16.14 0.24 -26.13
N LYS A 75 16.91 0.85 -25.23
CA LYS A 75 18.20 0.30 -24.76
C LYS A 75 18.04 -0.96 -23.91
N ASP A 76 16.93 -1.08 -23.18
CA ASP A 76 16.60 -2.27 -22.39
C ASP A 76 15.14 -2.67 -22.65
N LEU A 77 14.98 -3.51 -23.67
CA LEU A 77 13.69 -4.03 -24.13
C LEU A 77 12.98 -4.87 -23.07
N GLU A 78 13.72 -5.59 -22.22
CA GLU A 78 13.12 -6.45 -21.20
C GLU A 78 12.45 -5.63 -20.11
N SER A 79 13.16 -4.63 -19.57
CA SER A 79 12.60 -3.72 -18.58
C SER A 79 11.44 -2.90 -19.16
N LEU A 80 11.53 -2.48 -20.43
CA LEU A 80 10.45 -1.74 -21.10
C LEU A 80 9.19 -2.61 -21.30
N LYS A 81 9.34 -3.87 -21.74
CA LYS A 81 8.23 -4.84 -21.82
C LYS A 81 7.63 -5.10 -20.43
N GLY A 82 8.48 -5.21 -19.40
CA GLY A 82 8.05 -5.32 -18.00
C GLY A 82 7.18 -4.14 -17.58
N LEU A 83 7.63 -2.91 -17.85
CA LEU A 83 6.89 -1.70 -17.53
C LEU A 83 5.52 -1.63 -18.24
N TYR A 84 5.48 -1.99 -19.53
CA TYR A 84 4.21 -2.10 -20.29
C TYR A 84 3.26 -3.11 -19.65
N ARG A 85 3.77 -4.27 -19.21
CA ARG A 85 2.96 -5.30 -18.55
C ARG A 85 2.43 -4.83 -17.19
N ILE A 86 3.27 -4.19 -16.38
CA ILE A 86 2.89 -3.68 -15.07
C ILE A 86 1.80 -2.62 -15.19
N MET A 87 2.01 -1.61 -16.04
CA MET A 87 1.01 -0.55 -16.21
C MET A 87 -0.24 -1.03 -16.95
N GLY A 88 -0.10 -1.97 -17.89
CA GLY A 88 -1.23 -2.64 -18.53
C GLY A 88 -2.08 -3.48 -17.57
N ASN A 89 -1.47 -4.02 -16.50
CA ASN A 89 -2.14 -4.73 -15.42
C ASN A 89 -2.82 -3.80 -14.39
N GLY A 90 -2.97 -2.51 -14.70
CA GLY A 90 -3.69 -1.57 -13.83
C GLY A 90 -2.84 -0.97 -12.71
N PHE A 91 -1.52 -0.87 -12.90
CA PHE A 91 -0.65 -0.05 -12.04
C PHE A 91 -0.38 1.32 -12.68
N ALA A 92 -0.09 2.30 -11.84
CA ALA A 92 0.40 3.61 -12.22
C ALA A 92 1.72 3.91 -11.48
N GLY A 93 2.50 4.84 -12.02
CA GLY A 93 3.79 5.22 -11.46
C GLY A 93 3.75 6.58 -10.78
N CYS A 94 3.91 6.66 -9.47
CA CYS A 94 4.06 7.92 -8.76
C CYS A 94 5.53 8.30 -8.63
N VAL A 95 5.94 9.40 -9.25
CA VAL A 95 7.31 9.91 -9.22
C VAL A 95 7.39 11.02 -8.20
N HIS A 96 8.29 10.88 -7.23
CA HIS A 96 8.56 11.91 -6.23
C HIS A 96 9.83 12.67 -6.60
N PHE A 97 9.72 13.99 -6.66
CA PHE A 97 10.85 14.86 -6.91
C PHE A 97 11.47 15.30 -5.58
N PRO A 98 12.81 15.43 -5.51
CA PRO A 98 13.46 16.03 -4.36
C PRO A 98 12.97 17.46 -4.14
N HIS A 99 12.82 17.88 -2.88
CA HIS A 99 12.45 19.25 -2.51
C HIS A 99 13.64 20.22 -2.60
N THR A 100 14.47 20.08 -3.62
CA THR A 100 15.63 20.93 -3.85
C THR A 100 15.25 22.02 -4.83
N ALA A 101 15.27 23.28 -4.39
CA ALA A 101 15.21 24.42 -5.29
C ALA A 101 16.37 24.31 -6.30
N PRO A 102 16.16 24.62 -7.59
CA PRO A 102 15.01 25.31 -8.17
C PRO A 102 13.87 24.41 -8.73
N CYS A 103 13.78 23.12 -8.37
CA CYS A 103 12.76 22.22 -8.91
C CYS A 103 11.33 22.60 -8.46
N GLU A 104 10.51 23.09 -9.40
CA GLU A 104 9.11 23.50 -9.15
C GLU A 104 8.14 22.30 -9.02
N VAL A 105 8.53 21.12 -9.52
CA VAL A 105 7.74 19.89 -9.45
C VAL A 105 8.15 19.08 -8.25
N ARG A 106 7.16 18.63 -7.48
CA ARG A 106 7.25 17.75 -6.31
C ARG A 106 6.72 16.35 -6.62
N VAL A 107 5.71 16.22 -7.48
CA VAL A 107 5.09 14.94 -7.81
C VAL A 107 4.61 14.87 -9.26
N LEU A 108 4.72 13.68 -9.86
CA LEU A 108 4.20 13.36 -11.19
C LEU A 108 3.59 11.95 -11.18
N MET A 109 2.45 11.77 -11.84
CA MET A 109 1.87 10.45 -12.08
C MET A 109 2.11 10.00 -13.52
N LEU A 110 2.80 8.89 -13.69
CA LEU A 110 3.04 8.22 -14.96
C LEU A 110 1.94 7.18 -15.21
N LEU A 111 1.28 7.31 -16.36
CA LEU A 111 0.23 6.41 -16.83
C LEU A 111 0.58 5.90 -18.23
N TYR A 112 0.17 4.67 -18.53
CA TYR A 112 0.31 4.09 -19.87
C TYR A 112 -1.04 4.04 -20.57
N SER A 113 -1.10 4.56 -21.80
CA SER A 113 -2.25 4.38 -22.69
C SER A 113 -1.99 3.22 -23.64
N SER A 114 -2.68 2.09 -23.44
CA SER A 114 -2.61 0.95 -24.36
C SER A 114 -3.17 1.27 -25.75
N LYS A 115 -4.17 2.17 -25.83
CA LYS A 115 -4.81 2.62 -27.08
C LYS A 115 -3.85 3.44 -27.95
N LYS A 116 -3.13 4.39 -27.34
CA LYS A 116 -2.20 5.27 -28.06
C LYS A 116 -0.76 4.74 -28.04
N LYS A 117 -0.46 3.69 -27.26
CA LYS A 117 0.89 3.17 -27.02
C LYS A 117 1.88 4.24 -26.54
N ILE A 118 1.39 5.17 -25.70
CA ILE A 118 2.19 6.26 -25.14
C ILE A 118 2.20 6.22 -23.61
N PHE A 119 3.28 6.70 -23.01
CA PHE A 119 3.33 7.02 -21.60
C PHE A 119 3.03 8.51 -21.38
N MET A 120 2.08 8.79 -20.52
CA MET A 120 1.61 10.13 -20.17
C MET A 120 2.01 10.42 -18.74
N GLY A 121 2.73 11.52 -18.52
CA GLY A 121 2.99 12.07 -17.21
C GLY A 121 1.98 13.16 -16.89
N LEU A 122 1.33 13.06 -15.73
CA LEU A 122 0.42 14.07 -15.20
C LEU A 122 1.10 14.75 -14.01
N ILE A 123 1.25 16.07 -14.06
CA ILE A 123 1.74 16.87 -12.93
C ILE A 123 0.53 17.62 -12.38
N PRO A 124 0.01 17.24 -11.20
CA PRO A 124 -1.13 17.92 -10.60
C PRO A 124 -0.77 19.36 -10.26
N TYR A 125 -1.71 20.30 -10.46
CA TYR A 125 -1.51 21.68 -10.02
C TYR A 125 -1.52 21.77 -8.49
N ASP A 126 -2.43 21.02 -7.85
CA ASP A 126 -2.42 20.83 -6.39
C ASP A 126 -1.53 19.63 -6.00
N GLN A 127 -0.22 19.86 -6.05
CA GLN A 127 0.78 18.85 -5.73
C GLN A 127 0.71 18.39 -4.26
N SER A 128 0.39 19.30 -3.35
CA SER A 128 0.29 19.01 -1.91
C SER A 128 -0.90 18.11 -1.61
N GLY A 129 -2.09 18.47 -2.10
CA GLY A 129 -3.30 17.65 -1.96
C GLY A 129 -3.13 16.27 -2.58
N PHE A 130 -2.45 16.20 -3.73
CA PHE A 130 -2.16 14.93 -4.38
C PHE A 130 -1.25 14.01 -3.57
N VAL A 131 -0.13 14.51 -3.05
CA VAL A 131 0.79 13.72 -2.21
C VAL A 131 0.06 13.21 -0.96
N ASN A 132 -0.76 14.05 -0.33
CA ASN A 132 -1.56 13.66 0.84
C ASN A 132 -2.60 12.60 0.49
N GLY A 133 -3.33 12.77 -0.61
CA GLY A 133 -4.31 11.81 -1.10
C GLY A 133 -3.69 10.44 -1.40
N ILE A 134 -2.55 10.41 -2.11
CA ILE A 134 -1.79 9.18 -2.39
C ILE A 134 -1.36 8.48 -1.09
N ARG A 135 -0.81 9.24 -0.14
CA ARG A 135 -0.38 8.70 1.16
C ARG A 135 -1.55 8.08 1.92
N GLN A 136 -2.72 8.71 1.88
CA GLN A 136 -3.92 8.24 2.55
C GLN A 136 -4.45 6.94 1.93
N VAL A 137 -4.58 6.86 0.60
CA VAL A 137 -5.12 5.65 -0.05
C VAL A 137 -4.20 4.44 0.09
N ILE A 138 -2.88 4.64 0.06
CA ILE A 138 -1.91 3.56 0.30
C ILE A 138 -2.00 3.06 1.74
N THR A 139 -2.06 3.97 2.72
CA THR A 139 -2.17 3.61 4.14
C THR A 139 -3.48 2.88 4.43
N ASN A 140 -4.59 3.40 3.93
CA ASN A 140 -5.91 2.81 4.12
C ASN A 140 -5.99 1.40 3.53
N HIS A 141 -5.51 1.21 2.29
CA HIS A 141 -5.49 -0.12 1.68
C HIS A 141 -4.64 -1.12 2.47
N LYS A 142 -3.48 -0.67 3.00
CA LYS A 142 -2.62 -1.52 3.82
C LYS A 142 -3.31 -1.94 5.13
N GLN A 143 -4.02 -1.03 5.79
CA GLN A 143 -4.78 -1.32 7.01
C GLN A 143 -5.92 -2.32 6.76
N VAL A 144 -6.74 -2.08 5.72
CA VAL A 144 -7.85 -2.99 5.36
C VAL A 144 -7.33 -4.39 5.00
N GLN A 145 -6.21 -4.47 4.28
CA GLN A 145 -5.60 -5.75 3.93
C GLN A 145 -5.09 -6.51 5.17
N GLN A 146 -4.57 -5.78 6.17
CA GLN A 146 -4.09 -6.38 7.42
C GLN A 146 -5.24 -6.91 8.28
N GLN A 147 -6.32 -6.13 8.44
CA GLN A 147 -7.53 -6.60 9.14
C GLN A 147 -8.13 -7.85 8.50
N LYS A 148 -8.19 -7.91 7.17
CA LYS A 148 -8.73 -9.07 6.47
C LYS A 148 -7.90 -10.34 6.69
N LEU A 149 -6.58 -10.19 6.82
CA LEU A 149 -5.66 -11.30 7.10
C LEU A 149 -5.79 -11.79 8.56
N GLU A 150 -5.94 -10.86 9.52
CA GLU A 150 -6.17 -11.19 10.93
C GLU A 150 -7.52 -11.88 11.12
N GLN A 151 -8.58 -11.44 10.45
CA GLN A 151 -9.88 -12.09 10.51
C GLN A 151 -9.87 -13.51 9.92
N GLN A 152 -9.08 -13.75 8.86
CA GLN A 152 -8.86 -15.10 8.34
C GLN A 152 -8.03 -15.99 9.28
N ARG A 153 -7.06 -15.44 10.02
CA ARG A 153 -6.32 -16.20 11.04
C ARG A 153 -7.14 -16.47 12.30
N GLY A 154 -8.12 -15.62 12.62
CA GLY A 154 -9.03 -15.80 13.76
C GLY A 154 -10.06 -16.93 13.59
N LEU A 155 -10.33 -17.38 12.35
CA LEU A 155 -11.26 -18.47 12.05
C LEU A 155 -10.62 -19.87 12.08
N ARG A 156 -9.34 -19.98 12.47
CA ARG A 156 -8.62 -21.26 12.61
C ARG A 156 -8.04 -21.43 14.02
N ALA A 157 -8.82 -21.13 15.05
CA ALA A 157 -8.55 -21.69 16.38
C ALA A 157 -8.84 -23.21 16.31
N PRO A 158 -7.87 -24.10 16.61
CA PRO A 158 -8.17 -25.50 16.79
C PRO A 158 -9.05 -25.60 18.03
N GLN A 159 -10.32 -25.94 17.84
CA GLN A 159 -11.20 -26.34 18.92
C GLN A 159 -10.56 -27.56 19.60
N PRO A 160 -10.20 -27.52 20.90
CA PRO A 160 -9.75 -28.72 21.58
C PRO A 160 -10.93 -29.69 21.66
N GLN A 161 -10.87 -30.76 20.87
CA GLN A 161 -11.81 -31.89 20.98
C GLN A 161 -11.59 -32.59 22.32
N PRO A 162 -12.62 -32.79 23.16
CA PRO A 162 -12.54 -33.74 24.26
C PRO A 162 -12.50 -35.14 23.64
N GLN A 163 -11.42 -35.87 23.89
CA GLN A 163 -11.19 -37.21 23.38
C GLN A 163 -12.18 -38.19 24.05
N GLY A 164 -13.26 -38.51 23.33
CA GLY A 164 -14.26 -39.49 23.72
C GLY A 164 -13.73 -40.92 23.58
N ALA A 165 -13.86 -41.67 24.67
CA ALA A 165 -13.50 -43.07 24.81
C ALA A 165 -14.42 -44.00 23.99
N VAL A 166 -13.82 -45.03 23.36
CA VAL A 166 -14.51 -46.25 22.94
C VAL A 166 -13.77 -47.44 23.52
N GLY A 167 -14.52 -48.32 24.20
CA GLY A 167 -13.99 -49.30 25.15
C GLY A 167 -13.67 -50.69 24.60
N ALA A 168 -13.10 -51.51 25.49
CA ALA A 168 -13.15 -52.96 25.47
C ALA A 168 -12.96 -53.50 26.91
N SER A 169 -13.82 -54.42 27.31
CA SER A 169 -13.87 -55.09 28.62
C SER A 169 -12.77 -56.14 28.81
N ALA A 170 -12.19 -56.24 30.02
CA ALA A 170 -12.37 -57.37 30.95
C ALA A 170 -11.21 -57.51 31.98
N ALA A 171 -11.59 -57.92 33.20
CA ALA A 171 -10.83 -58.62 34.24
C ALA A 171 -10.15 -57.81 35.38
N THR A 172 -10.85 -57.86 36.53
CA THR A 172 -10.39 -58.11 37.93
C THR A 172 -9.46 -57.14 38.66
N GLY A 173 -9.95 -56.58 39.78
CA GLY A 173 -9.14 -56.12 40.92
C GLY A 173 -9.58 -54.80 41.57
N GLN A 174 -10.29 -54.89 42.71
CA GLN A 174 -10.40 -53.81 43.73
C GLN A 174 -9.07 -53.64 44.51
N PRO A 175 -8.84 -52.62 45.39
CA PRO A 175 -9.70 -51.50 45.83
C PRO A 175 -9.02 -50.09 45.91
N GLN A 176 -9.87 -49.07 46.19
CA GLN A 176 -9.75 -47.67 46.74
C GLN A 176 -8.48 -47.22 47.55
N PRO A 177 -8.35 -45.93 48.03
CA PRO A 177 -9.02 -44.63 47.74
C PRO A 177 -8.02 -43.40 47.72
N GLN A 178 -8.59 -42.17 47.70
CA GLN A 178 -8.06 -40.87 48.22
C GLN A 178 -7.57 -39.81 47.23
N GLY A 179 -8.08 -38.57 47.40
CA GLY A 179 -7.37 -37.36 46.95
C GLY A 179 -8.21 -36.15 46.55
N ALA A 180 -8.85 -35.49 47.53
CA ALA A 180 -9.07 -34.04 47.66
C ALA A 180 -9.38 -33.14 46.42
N THR A 181 -10.61 -32.61 46.42
CA THR A 181 -10.97 -31.17 46.29
C THR A 181 -10.03 -30.20 45.58
N GLN A 182 -10.54 -29.52 44.54
CA GLN A 182 -10.41 -28.04 44.44
C GLN A 182 -11.44 -27.41 43.50
N ALA A 183 -11.97 -26.28 43.94
CA ALA A 183 -13.11 -25.53 43.41
C ALA A 183 -12.76 -24.59 42.23
N PRO A 184 -13.75 -24.17 41.43
CA PRO A 184 -13.56 -23.15 40.40
C PRO A 184 -13.70 -21.73 40.99
N THR A 185 -12.73 -20.85 40.72
CA THR A 185 -12.84 -19.41 40.98
C THR A 185 -12.30 -18.62 39.79
N GLY A 186 -13.02 -17.59 39.36
CA GLY A 186 -12.52 -16.61 38.40
C GLY A 186 -13.57 -16.00 37.49
N ALA A 187 -14.40 -15.11 38.03
CA ALA A 187 -15.40 -14.31 37.32
C ALA A 187 -14.79 -13.31 36.30
N PRO A 188 -15.56 -12.86 35.29
CA PRO A 188 -15.13 -11.83 34.36
C PRO A 188 -15.19 -10.43 35.00
N GLN A 189 -14.09 -9.68 34.94
CA GLN A 189 -14.04 -8.26 35.31
C GLN A 189 -14.73 -7.40 34.23
N GLY A 190 -15.76 -6.67 34.65
CA GLY A 190 -16.39 -5.60 33.87
C GLY A 190 -15.59 -4.29 33.89
N PRO A 191 -16.01 -3.27 33.11
CA PRO A 191 -15.28 -2.01 32.96
C PRO A 191 -15.67 -1.00 34.05
N PRO A 192 -14.76 -0.12 34.49
CA PRO A 192 -15.13 1.05 35.27
C PRO A 192 -15.48 2.23 34.34
N GLY A 193 -16.59 2.90 34.64
CA GLY A 193 -17.02 4.15 34.01
C GLY A 193 -16.83 5.38 34.90
N ALA A 194 -17.08 6.55 34.30
CA ALA A 194 -17.31 7.91 34.85
C ALA A 194 -16.11 8.60 35.54
N ALA A 195 -15.80 9.90 35.43
CA ALA A 195 -16.30 11.14 34.78
C ALA A 195 -15.16 12.20 34.96
N PRO A 196 -15.35 13.55 35.04
CA PRO A 196 -16.08 14.55 34.24
C PRO A 196 -15.12 15.62 33.59
N GLY A 197 -15.64 16.48 32.70
CA GLY A 197 -14.94 17.67 32.15
C GLY A 197 -14.93 18.89 33.10
N PRO A 198 -14.19 19.99 32.80
CA PRO A 198 -14.76 21.24 32.19
C PRO A 198 -13.72 22.09 31.38
N PRO A 199 -13.94 23.39 31.03
CA PRO A 199 -15.01 24.08 30.30
C PRO A 199 -14.50 24.79 28.98
N PRO A 200 -15.36 25.43 28.16
CA PRO A 200 -14.95 26.07 26.90
C PRO A 200 -14.33 27.47 27.05
N SER A 201 -13.40 27.80 26.14
CA SER A 201 -12.77 29.12 26.00
C SER A 201 -13.67 30.11 25.24
N GLY A 202 -13.87 31.29 25.81
CA GLY A 202 -14.59 32.40 25.17
C GLY A 202 -13.78 33.13 24.09
N PRO A 203 -14.40 34.05 23.33
CA PRO A 203 -13.75 34.79 22.25
C PRO A 203 -13.01 36.04 22.77
N ILE A 204 -11.87 36.35 22.15
CA ILE A 204 -11.19 37.66 22.25
C ILE A 204 -11.59 38.48 21.03
N LEU A 205 -11.87 39.77 21.30
CA LEU A 205 -12.14 40.87 20.38
C LEU A 205 -11.12 41.01 19.24
#